data_AF-A0A4X2M6Q4-F1
#
_entry.id   AF-A0A4X2M6Q4-F1
#
_cell.length_a   1.000
_cell.length_b   1.000
_cell.length_c   1.000
_cell.angle_alpha   90.00
_cell.angle_beta   90.00
_cell.angle_gamma   90.00
#
_symmetry.space_group_name_H-M   'P 1'
#
loop_
_entity.id
_entity.type
_entity.pdbx_description
1 polymer ?
#
loop_
_entity_poly.entity_id
_entity_poly.type
_entity_poly.pdbx_seq_one_letter_code
_entity_poly.pdbx_strand_id
1 'polypeptide(L)'
;WLTGVDGHSSAYFLKIGLCMNMRSLPWYVPANPHSFFPRCYGLCSEGEKQEFLDDFRRTAASSILKWVVSHHNYSKNKSRAKKEENDEETSQNKAKDPQSNADEKKLIDLPGQLIEVACKVCEDYLGQLEHNDIDVSAESLKTLSEAEWKELVQQYYDLIHGDACISSSKSYLSQCQSILNKIMSVNPQSEIDGMRNIWILKPGAKSRGRDIVCMDRVEEIMKLVTPDNIPSKDNKWVVQKYIETPLLIYDTKFDIRQWFLVTDWNPLTIWFYKESYLRFSTQRFSLDSLDSSIHLCNNSIQKHFKNAKDRSPLLPCYNMWTSTKFQEYLKRRGQGHIWHNIIYPSMKKAITHTMKVAQDHVEARKNSFELYGADFILSKDFKPWLIEINSSPTMFPSTPVTAQLCAQVQEDTIKVVVDRKTDRNCDIGNFELLWRQPAVELPPFSGPNLFVEGFNIQKGRRHMTPITNISLRSPLPPYRSEEDLSVPDCLRFCECGYGFCSGCIYFFK
;
A
#
# COMPACT_ATOMS: atom_id res chain seq x y z
N TRP A 1 12.13 -32.07 -11.70
CA TRP A 1 10.71 -32.12 -11.29
C TRP A 1 10.55 -31.57 -9.87
N LEU A 2 10.88 -30.27 -9.66
CA LEU A 2 10.96 -29.65 -8.33
C LEU A 2 10.02 -28.45 -8.13
N THR A 3 9.16 -28.13 -9.10
CA THR A 3 8.16 -27.07 -8.99
C THR A 3 6.78 -27.70 -8.92
N GLY A 4 6.12 -27.61 -7.76
CA GLY A 4 4.80 -28.21 -7.52
C GLY A 4 3.62 -27.28 -7.79
N VAL A 5 3.86 -26.20 -8.52
CA VAL A 5 2.87 -25.21 -8.88
C VAL A 5 2.77 -25.24 -10.41
N ASP A 6 1.62 -25.64 -10.94
CA ASP A 6 1.37 -25.55 -12.38
C ASP A 6 1.59 -24.09 -12.83
N GLY A 7 1.95 -23.87 -14.09
CA GLY A 7 2.25 -22.53 -14.61
C GLY A 7 1.18 -21.47 -14.30
N HIS A 8 -0.05 -21.90 -13.99
CA HIS A 8 -1.16 -21.07 -13.54
C HIS A 8 -0.97 -20.49 -12.13
N SER A 9 -0.45 -21.23 -11.14
CA SER A 9 -0.32 -20.65 -9.79
C SER A 9 0.93 -19.78 -9.59
N SER A 10 1.88 -19.82 -10.52
CA SER A 10 2.91 -18.77 -10.66
C SER A 10 2.32 -17.40 -11.01
N ALA A 11 1.11 -17.37 -11.60
CA ALA A 11 0.39 -16.13 -11.94
C ALA A 11 -0.15 -15.38 -10.73
N TYR A 12 -0.33 -16.03 -9.58
CA TYR A 12 -0.77 -15.36 -8.34
C TYR A 12 0.35 -14.59 -7.65
N PHE A 13 1.60 -15.04 -7.81
CA PHE A 13 2.78 -14.32 -7.33
C PHE A 13 3.33 -13.33 -8.35
N LEU A 14 2.81 -13.35 -9.58
CA LEU A 14 3.01 -12.26 -10.52
C LEU A 14 2.37 -10.98 -9.96
N LYS A 15 2.93 -9.83 -10.34
CA LYS A 15 2.62 -8.53 -9.71
C LYS A 15 1.12 -8.21 -9.72
N ILE A 16 0.43 -8.64 -10.77
CA ILE A 16 -1.01 -8.48 -10.89
C ILE A 16 -1.80 -9.42 -9.98
N GLY A 17 -1.37 -10.68 -9.84
CA GLY A 17 -1.99 -11.63 -8.91
C GLY A 17 -1.90 -11.14 -7.47
N LEU A 18 -0.72 -10.65 -7.06
CA LEU A 18 -0.56 -10.06 -5.73
C LEU A 18 -1.46 -8.82 -5.55
N CYS A 19 -1.57 -7.98 -6.59
CA CYS A 19 -2.44 -6.81 -6.55
C CYS A 19 -3.91 -7.17 -6.32
N MET A 20 -4.43 -8.16 -7.06
CA MET A 20 -5.81 -8.62 -6.94
C MET A 20 -6.06 -9.32 -5.59
N ASN A 21 -5.13 -10.17 -5.16
CA ASN A 21 -5.23 -10.90 -3.90
C ASN A 21 -5.28 -9.94 -2.69
N MET A 22 -4.53 -8.84 -2.71
CA MET A 22 -4.58 -7.90 -1.59
C MET A 22 -5.96 -7.25 -1.41
N ARG A 23 -6.80 -7.15 -2.46
CA ARG A 23 -8.17 -6.63 -2.36
C ARG A 23 -9.11 -7.57 -1.61
N SER A 24 -8.92 -8.88 -1.74
CA SER A 24 -9.73 -9.89 -1.04
C SER A 24 -9.22 -10.21 0.37
N LEU A 25 -8.09 -9.62 0.80
CA LEU A 25 -7.49 -9.88 2.11
C LEU A 25 -8.48 -9.84 3.30
N PRO A 26 -9.41 -8.86 3.40
CA PRO A 26 -10.37 -8.79 4.51
C PRO A 26 -11.27 -10.02 4.66
N TRP A 27 -11.46 -10.81 3.60
CA TRP A 27 -12.23 -12.07 3.65
C TRP A 27 -11.49 -13.19 4.38
N TYR A 28 -10.16 -13.11 4.47
CA TYR A 28 -9.30 -14.15 5.06
C TYR A 28 -8.74 -13.78 6.43
N VAL A 29 -8.54 -12.49 6.66
CA VAL A 29 -8.00 -11.92 7.90
C VAL A 29 -8.62 -10.55 8.16
N PRO A 30 -8.92 -10.19 9.42
CA PRO A 30 -9.37 -8.86 9.79
C PRO A 30 -8.19 -7.87 9.77
N ALA A 31 -7.63 -7.63 8.59
CA ALA A 31 -6.48 -6.76 8.39
C ALA A 31 -6.66 -5.87 7.16
N ASN A 32 -6.26 -4.61 7.29
CA ASN A 32 -6.26 -3.67 6.17
C ASN A 32 -5.02 -3.91 5.29
N PRO A 33 -5.16 -4.30 4.01
CA PRO A 33 -4.02 -4.50 3.10
C PRO A 33 -3.19 -3.22 2.92
N HIS A 34 -3.83 -2.04 2.99
CA HIS A 34 -3.18 -0.75 2.82
C HIS A 34 -2.20 -0.39 3.95
N SER A 35 -2.16 -1.17 5.05
CA SER A 35 -1.23 -0.96 6.16
C SER A 35 0.16 -1.56 5.95
N PHE A 36 0.33 -2.45 4.97
CA PHE A 36 1.61 -3.11 4.69
C PHE A 36 1.89 -3.34 3.20
N PHE A 37 0.94 -3.01 2.31
CA PHE A 37 1.10 -3.15 0.87
C PHE A 37 0.69 -1.83 0.18
N PRO A 38 1.60 -1.14 -0.54
CA PRO A 38 1.26 0.09 -1.25
C PRO A 38 0.15 -0.16 -2.26
N ARG A 39 -0.85 0.73 -2.28
CA ARG A 39 -2.04 0.58 -3.13
C ARG A 39 -1.65 0.41 -4.60
N CYS A 40 -2.38 -0.44 -5.30
CA CYS A 40 -2.09 -0.81 -6.68
C CYS A 40 -3.36 -1.06 -7.48
N TYR A 41 -3.22 -0.92 -8.80
CA TYR A 41 -4.29 -1.11 -9.76
C TYR A 41 -3.77 -1.92 -10.95
N GLY A 42 -4.54 -2.93 -11.37
CA GLY A 42 -4.31 -3.59 -12.65
C GLY A 42 -4.91 -2.72 -13.74
N LEU A 43 -4.11 -2.12 -14.62
CA LEU A 43 -4.63 -1.25 -15.69
C LEU A 43 -5.18 -2.07 -16.87
N CYS A 44 -5.97 -3.10 -16.56
CA CYS A 44 -6.45 -4.13 -17.48
C CYS A 44 -7.88 -3.89 -17.95
N SER A 45 -8.66 -3.12 -17.19
CA SER A 45 -10.05 -2.77 -17.50
C SER A 45 -10.26 -1.26 -17.35
N GLU A 46 -11.28 -0.72 -18.03
CA GLU A 46 -11.62 0.71 -17.90
C GLU A 46 -12.05 1.09 -16.48
N GLY A 47 -12.71 0.17 -15.74
CA GLY A 47 -13.05 0.40 -14.33
C GLY A 47 -11.81 0.60 -13.46
N GLU A 48 -10.82 -0.30 -13.56
CA GLU A 48 -9.58 -0.17 -12.77
C GLU A 48 -8.72 1.04 -13.19
N LYS A 49 -8.76 1.41 -14.47
CA LYS A 49 -8.14 2.65 -14.95
C LYS A 49 -8.80 3.88 -14.33
N GLN A 50 -10.13 3.89 -14.23
CA GLN A 50 -10.86 4.98 -13.59
C GLN A 50 -10.56 5.05 -12.09
N GLU A 51 -10.54 3.92 -11.38
CA GLU A 51 -10.16 3.88 -9.96
C GLU A 51 -8.76 4.45 -9.72
N PHE A 52 -7.80 4.10 -10.57
CA PHE A 52 -6.45 4.66 -10.54
C PHE A 52 -6.46 6.16 -10.81
N LEU A 53 -7.18 6.63 -11.82
CA LEU A 53 -7.27 8.04 -12.18
C LEU A 53 -7.87 8.87 -11.04
N ASP A 54 -8.92 8.36 -10.39
CA ASP A 54 -9.56 9.02 -9.24
C ASP A 54 -8.61 9.08 -8.04
N ASP A 55 -7.82 8.01 -7.80
CA ASP A 55 -6.80 8.02 -6.76
C ASP A 55 -5.65 8.99 -7.07
N PHE A 56 -5.18 9.04 -8.31
CA PHE A 56 -4.19 10.02 -8.75
C PHE A 56 -4.67 11.45 -8.48
N ARG A 57 -5.92 11.75 -8.85
CA ARG A 57 -6.58 13.05 -8.65
C ARG A 57 -6.71 13.41 -7.18
N ARG A 58 -7.19 12.49 -6.34
CA ARG A 58 -7.27 12.69 -4.87
C ARG A 58 -5.89 12.89 -4.25
N THR A 59 -4.89 12.13 -4.69
CA THR A 59 -3.51 12.24 -4.19
C THR A 59 -2.90 13.60 -4.58
N ALA A 60 -3.19 14.12 -5.78
CA ALA A 60 -2.80 15.47 -6.21
C ALA A 60 -3.44 16.56 -5.33
N ALA A 61 -4.75 16.47 -5.07
CA ALA A 61 -5.44 17.39 -4.16
C ALA A 61 -4.84 17.37 -2.74
N SER A 62 -4.62 16.19 -2.18
CA SER A 62 -3.96 16.04 -0.87
C SER A 62 -2.55 16.65 -0.87
N SER A 63 -1.81 16.50 -1.98
CA SER A 63 -0.46 17.05 -2.13
C SER A 63 -0.43 18.58 -2.14
N ILE A 64 -1.44 19.24 -2.72
CA ILE A 64 -1.61 20.70 -2.62
C ILE A 64 -1.76 21.11 -1.15
N LEU A 65 -2.58 20.41 -0.35
CA LEU A 65 -2.73 20.69 1.08
C LEU A 65 -1.40 20.48 1.84
N LYS A 66 -0.66 19.40 1.51
CA LYS A 66 0.66 19.12 2.09
C LYS A 66 1.68 20.22 1.74
N TRP A 67 1.61 20.76 0.53
CA TRP A 67 2.44 21.89 0.10
C TRP A 67 2.16 23.12 0.97
N VAL A 68 0.89 23.49 1.18
CA VAL A 68 0.51 24.63 2.05
C VAL A 68 1.11 24.49 3.45
N VAL A 69 0.96 23.32 4.07
CA VAL A 69 1.48 23.03 5.42
C VAL A 69 3.01 23.06 5.47
N SER A 70 3.67 22.43 4.50
CA SER A 70 5.14 22.34 4.47
C SER A 70 5.82 23.67 4.14
N HIS A 71 5.26 24.46 3.23
CA HIS A 71 5.79 25.77 2.83
C HIS A 71 5.77 26.76 4.00
N HIS A 72 4.72 26.72 4.82
CA HIS A 72 4.65 27.54 6.04
C HIS A 72 5.68 27.10 7.09
N ASN A 73 5.86 25.80 7.31
CA ASN A 73 6.85 25.29 8.26
C ASN A 73 8.28 25.66 7.84
N TYR A 74 8.58 25.63 6.54
CA TYR A 74 9.87 26.09 6.02
C TYR A 74 10.09 27.59 6.22
N SER A 75 9.07 28.42 5.95
CA SER A 75 9.11 29.87 6.20
C SER A 75 9.33 30.20 7.69
N LYS A 76 8.67 29.46 8.59
CA LYS A 76 8.85 29.58 10.05
C LYS A 76 10.25 29.16 10.51
N ASN A 77 10.80 28.08 9.95
CA ASN A 77 12.15 27.63 10.30
C ASN A 77 13.24 28.59 9.77
N LYS A 78 13.07 29.15 8.56
CA LYS A 78 14.00 30.16 8.02
C LYS A 78 13.97 31.48 8.80
N SER A 79 12.79 31.91 9.25
CA SER A 79 12.64 33.10 10.10
C SER A 79 13.15 32.89 11.53
N ARG A 80 13.12 31.66 12.04
CA ARG A 80 13.74 31.28 13.32
C ARG A 80 15.27 31.19 13.21
N ALA A 81 15.81 30.58 12.16
CA ALA A 81 17.24 30.53 11.89
C ALA A 81 17.85 31.94 11.70
N LYS A 82 17.14 32.84 10.99
CA LYS A 82 17.56 34.25 10.87
C LYS A 82 17.46 35.06 12.18
N LYS A 83 16.60 34.66 13.13
CA LYS A 83 16.55 35.27 14.46
C LYS A 83 17.70 34.78 15.34
N GLU A 84 18.03 33.50 15.25
CA GLU A 84 19.18 32.91 15.95
C GLU A 84 20.52 33.44 15.41
N GLU A 85 20.64 33.76 14.10
CA GLU A 85 21.80 34.47 13.53
C GLU A 85 21.88 35.96 13.94
N ASN A 86 20.73 36.65 14.08
CA ASN A 86 20.70 38.06 14.49
C ASN A 86 20.95 38.27 16.00
N ASP A 87 20.80 37.24 16.83
CA ASP A 87 21.12 37.28 18.26
C ASP A 87 22.62 37.02 18.55
N GLU A 88 23.41 36.58 17.55
CA GLU A 88 24.87 36.41 17.67
C GLU A 88 25.69 37.56 17.04
N GLU A 89 25.13 38.39 16.16
CA GLU A 89 25.82 39.56 15.59
C GLU A 89 25.38 40.88 16.23
N THR A 90 25.75 41.07 17.51
CA THR A 90 25.92 42.42 18.09
C THR A 90 27.40 42.70 18.31
N SER A 91 28.19 42.77 17.23
CA SER A 91 29.46 43.52 17.16
C SER A 91 30.15 43.31 15.80
N GLN A 92 29.93 44.22 14.85
CA GLN A 92 30.97 44.98 14.14
C GLN A 92 30.45 45.55 12.79
N ASN A 93 30.63 46.86 12.65
CA ASN A 93 30.45 47.61 11.41
C ASN A 93 31.35 47.07 10.28
N LYS A 94 30.84 46.97 9.04
CA LYS A 94 31.47 47.57 7.84
C LYS A 94 30.63 47.46 6.55
N ALA A 95 30.55 48.62 5.90
CA ALA A 95 30.49 48.94 4.46
C ALA A 95 29.58 48.12 3.51
N LYS A 96 28.60 48.84 2.96
CA LYS A 96 27.81 48.48 1.77
C LYS A 96 28.70 48.49 0.52
N ASP A 97 28.55 47.47 -0.32
CA ASP A 97 28.87 47.53 -1.74
C ASP A 97 27.66 46.96 -2.53
N PRO A 98 27.05 47.70 -3.47
CA PRO A 98 25.91 47.23 -4.24
C PRO A 98 26.38 46.72 -5.61
N GLN A 99 26.19 45.44 -5.91
CA GLN A 99 25.70 44.97 -7.21
C GLN A 99 25.63 43.43 -7.21
N SER A 100 24.42 42.87 -7.16
CA SER A 100 24.16 41.56 -7.74
C SER A 100 22.78 41.60 -8.36
N ASN A 101 22.74 41.93 -9.66
CA ASN A 101 21.58 41.69 -10.51
C ASN A 101 21.35 40.18 -10.55
N ALA A 102 20.44 39.69 -9.72
CA ALA A 102 19.84 38.37 -9.90
C ALA A 102 18.60 38.57 -10.77
N ASP A 103 18.61 37.96 -11.95
CA ASP A 103 17.46 37.88 -12.83
C ASP A 103 16.26 37.34 -12.04
N GLU A 104 15.26 38.19 -11.78
CA GLU A 104 13.99 37.80 -11.19
C GLU A 104 13.25 36.89 -12.18
N LYS A 105 13.49 35.57 -12.07
CA LYS A 105 12.58 34.58 -12.66
C LYS A 105 11.18 34.84 -12.09
N LYS A 106 10.27 35.26 -12.96
CA LYS A 106 8.85 35.48 -12.64
C LYS A 106 8.25 34.19 -12.08
N LEU A 107 8.09 34.12 -10.76
CA LEU A 107 7.35 33.06 -10.08
C LEU A 107 5.88 33.12 -10.55
N ILE A 108 5.32 31.96 -10.90
CA ILE A 108 3.91 31.86 -11.29
C ILE A 108 3.09 31.83 -10.00
N ASP A 109 2.28 32.85 -9.73
CA ASP A 109 1.37 32.87 -8.58
C ASP A 109 0.02 32.27 -8.99
N LEU A 110 -0.31 31.12 -8.41
CA LEU A 110 -1.56 30.40 -8.62
C LEU A 110 -2.67 30.94 -7.69
N PRO A 111 -3.94 30.86 -8.10
CA PRO A 111 -5.04 31.41 -7.32
C PRO A 111 -5.29 30.61 -6.04
N GLY A 112 -5.68 31.30 -4.96
CA GLY A 112 -6.07 30.66 -3.68
C GLY A 112 -7.26 29.69 -3.80
N GLN A 113 -8.11 29.89 -4.81
CA GLN A 113 -9.22 28.99 -5.14
C GLN A 113 -8.76 27.55 -5.40
N LEU A 114 -7.52 27.34 -5.86
CA LEU A 114 -6.95 26.00 -6.01
C LEU A 114 -6.96 25.23 -4.67
N ILE A 115 -6.65 25.91 -3.57
CA ILE A 115 -6.65 25.31 -2.23
C ILE A 115 -8.08 24.97 -1.81
N GLU A 116 -9.04 25.83 -2.10
CA GLU A 116 -10.46 25.60 -1.80
C GLU A 116 -10.99 24.36 -2.53
N VAL A 117 -10.67 24.22 -3.82
CA VAL A 117 -11.03 23.04 -4.61
C VAL A 117 -10.35 21.79 -4.06
N ALA A 118 -9.06 21.85 -3.73
CA ALA A 118 -8.33 20.73 -3.14
C ALA A 118 -8.88 20.32 -1.76
N CYS A 119 -9.27 21.29 -0.92
CA CYS A 119 -9.95 21.05 0.35
C CYS A 119 -11.27 20.32 0.12
N LYS A 120 -12.11 20.80 -0.79
CA LYS A 120 -13.40 20.18 -1.13
C LYS A 120 -13.21 18.72 -1.58
N VAL A 121 -12.27 18.46 -2.49
CA VAL A 121 -11.95 17.09 -2.94
C VAL A 121 -11.56 16.18 -1.78
N CYS A 122 -10.76 16.70 -0.85
CA CYS A 122 -10.32 15.94 0.32
C CYS A 122 -11.44 15.71 1.34
N GLU A 123 -12.32 16.69 1.53
CA GLU A 123 -13.49 16.60 2.41
C GLU A 123 -14.53 15.62 1.85
N ASP A 124 -14.80 15.65 0.54
CA ASP A 124 -15.68 14.69 -0.13
C ASP A 124 -15.14 13.26 0.00
N TYR A 125 -13.83 13.07 -0.15
CA TYR A 125 -13.18 11.77 0.09
C TYR A 125 -13.38 11.27 1.53
N LEU A 126 -13.21 12.15 2.54
CA LEU A 126 -13.48 11.78 3.92
C LEU A 126 -14.96 11.44 4.13
N GLY A 127 -15.87 12.17 3.49
CA GLY A 127 -17.30 11.90 3.53
C GLY A 127 -17.68 10.55 2.92
N GLN A 128 -17.04 10.14 1.82
CA GLN A 128 -17.24 8.80 1.23
C GLN A 128 -16.78 7.68 2.17
N LEU A 129 -15.68 7.88 2.92
CA LEU A 129 -15.24 6.91 3.92
C LEU A 129 -16.20 6.81 5.11
N GLU A 130 -16.95 7.86 5.39
CA GLU A 130 -18.02 7.90 6.41
C GLU A 130 -19.39 7.47 5.86
N HIS A 131 -19.45 7.04 4.60
CA HIS A 131 -20.67 6.63 3.89
C HIS A 131 -21.73 7.74 3.74
N ASN A 132 -21.29 9.00 3.74
CA ASN A 132 -22.18 10.16 3.52
C ASN A 132 -22.70 10.25 2.06
N ASP A 133 -22.22 9.37 1.18
CA ASP A 133 -22.54 9.30 -0.25
C ASP A 133 -23.66 8.31 -0.60
N ILE A 134 -24.10 7.46 0.33
CA ILE A 134 -25.05 6.37 0.06
C ILE A 134 -26.38 6.88 -0.54
N ASP A 135 -26.89 8.01 -0.04
CA ASP A 135 -28.19 8.56 -0.43
C ASP A 135 -28.11 9.62 -1.53
N VAL A 136 -26.92 9.80 -2.14
CA VAL A 136 -26.64 10.88 -3.09
C VAL A 136 -26.63 10.34 -4.53
N SER A 137 -27.24 11.06 -5.48
CA SER A 137 -27.26 10.63 -6.88
C SER A 137 -25.88 10.65 -7.53
N ALA A 138 -25.63 9.77 -8.50
CA ALA A 138 -24.35 9.67 -9.21
C ALA A 138 -23.89 11.01 -9.84
N GLU A 139 -24.82 11.84 -10.31
CA GLU A 139 -24.54 13.18 -10.81
C GLU A 139 -24.13 14.14 -9.70
N SER A 140 -24.69 14.00 -8.50
CA SER A 140 -24.38 14.83 -7.34
C SER A 140 -23.08 14.41 -6.64
N LEU A 141 -22.61 13.17 -6.89
CA LEU A 141 -21.33 12.65 -6.41
C LEU A 141 -20.12 13.17 -7.20
N LYS A 142 -20.32 13.74 -8.39
CA LYS A 142 -19.24 14.35 -9.17
C LYS A 142 -18.84 15.69 -8.55
N THR A 143 -17.82 15.65 -7.70
CA THR A 143 -17.24 16.85 -7.08
C THR A 143 -16.81 17.89 -8.11
N LEU A 144 -16.23 17.43 -9.22
CA LEU A 144 -15.68 18.22 -10.32
C LEU A 144 -16.00 17.56 -11.68
N SER A 145 -16.15 18.39 -12.70
CA SER A 145 -16.17 17.98 -14.11
C SER A 145 -14.77 17.58 -14.60
N GLU A 146 -14.70 16.89 -15.74
CA GLU A 146 -13.42 16.48 -16.33
C GLU A 146 -12.51 17.66 -16.70
N ALA A 147 -13.08 18.80 -17.11
CA ALA A 147 -12.31 20.01 -17.39
C ALA A 147 -11.71 20.60 -16.11
N GLU A 148 -12.48 20.65 -15.02
CA GLU A 148 -12.00 21.11 -13.71
C GLU A 148 -10.93 20.18 -13.13
N TRP A 149 -11.06 18.86 -13.31
CA TRP A 149 -10.03 17.92 -12.93
C TRP A 149 -8.73 18.13 -13.70
N LYS A 150 -8.81 18.34 -15.01
CA LYS A 150 -7.64 18.61 -15.84
C LYS A 150 -6.95 19.91 -15.41
N GLU A 151 -7.72 20.94 -15.10
CA GLU A 151 -7.20 22.21 -14.59
C GLU A 151 -6.52 22.03 -13.22
N LEU A 152 -7.16 21.35 -12.27
CA LEU A 152 -6.59 21.09 -10.95
C LEU A 152 -5.27 20.31 -11.05
N VAL A 153 -5.22 19.28 -11.90
CA VAL A 153 -4.02 18.46 -12.09
C VAL A 153 -2.90 19.27 -12.75
N GLN A 154 -3.23 20.13 -13.72
CA GLN A 154 -2.24 21.02 -14.34
C GLN A 154 -1.66 22.02 -13.34
N GLN A 155 -2.50 22.66 -12.52
CA GLN A 155 -2.04 23.59 -11.49
C GLN A 155 -1.26 22.87 -10.38
N TYR A 156 -1.64 21.65 -10.01
CA TYR A 156 -0.85 20.78 -9.14
C TYR A 156 0.55 20.56 -9.71
N TYR A 157 0.66 20.28 -11.02
CA TYR A 157 1.94 20.08 -11.65
C TYR A 157 2.83 21.32 -11.60
N ASP A 158 2.26 22.49 -11.88
CA ASP A 158 2.99 23.75 -11.85
C ASP A 158 3.46 24.08 -10.43
N LEU A 159 2.66 23.73 -9.41
CA LEU A 159 2.97 23.96 -7.99
C LEU A 159 4.04 23.01 -7.43
N ILE A 160 3.98 21.72 -7.77
CA ILE A 160 4.82 20.68 -7.15
C ILE A 160 6.08 20.37 -7.98
N HIS A 161 5.95 20.38 -9.30
CA HIS A 161 7.04 20.04 -10.23
C HIS A 161 7.60 21.27 -10.94
N GLY A 162 6.88 22.40 -10.91
CA GLY A 162 7.32 23.68 -11.46
C GLY A 162 7.77 24.68 -10.40
N ASP A 163 7.87 25.94 -10.80
CA ASP A 163 8.27 27.07 -9.96
C ASP A 163 7.06 27.92 -9.50
N ALA A 164 5.85 27.34 -9.44
CA ALA A 164 4.67 28.08 -9.02
C ALA A 164 4.53 28.18 -7.48
N CYS A 165 3.80 29.20 -7.01
CA CYS A 165 3.47 29.40 -5.61
C CYS A 165 2.03 29.85 -5.43
N ILE A 166 1.53 29.85 -4.18
CA ILE A 166 0.21 30.40 -3.83
C ILE A 166 0.41 31.40 -2.70
N SER A 167 0.44 32.69 -3.02
CA SER A 167 0.73 33.76 -2.07
C SER A 167 -0.31 33.85 -0.93
N SER A 168 -1.56 33.48 -1.21
CA SER A 168 -2.66 33.45 -0.23
C SER A 168 -2.67 32.18 0.66
N SER A 169 -1.73 31.24 0.49
CA SER A 169 -1.72 29.95 1.20
C SER A 169 -1.81 30.05 2.73
N LYS A 170 -1.31 31.14 3.33
CA LYS A 170 -1.31 31.34 4.79
C LYS A 170 -2.71 31.36 5.40
N SER A 171 -3.73 31.87 4.71
CA SER A 171 -5.10 31.92 5.26
C SER A 171 -5.74 30.53 5.37
N TYR A 172 -5.23 29.55 4.61
CA TYR A 172 -5.79 28.20 4.54
C TYR A 172 -5.06 27.19 5.43
N LEU A 173 -3.99 27.59 6.13
CA LEU A 173 -3.12 26.69 6.88
C LEU A 173 -3.87 25.81 7.90
N SER A 174 -4.75 26.42 8.71
CA SER A 174 -5.51 25.71 9.75
C SER A 174 -6.47 24.68 9.15
N GLN A 175 -7.17 25.04 8.08
CA GLN A 175 -8.08 24.15 7.35
C GLN A 175 -7.31 22.98 6.73
N CYS A 176 -6.22 23.26 6.00
CA CYS A 176 -5.39 22.24 5.37
C CYS A 176 -4.83 21.25 6.41
N GLN A 177 -4.33 21.74 7.54
CA GLN A 177 -3.81 20.91 8.62
C GLN A 177 -4.90 20.03 9.23
N SER A 178 -6.11 20.57 9.45
CA SER A 178 -7.24 19.82 9.99
C SER A 178 -7.65 18.66 9.08
N ILE A 179 -7.81 18.93 7.78
CA ILE A 179 -8.16 17.92 6.77
C ILE A 179 -7.07 16.85 6.67
N LEU A 180 -5.80 17.24 6.60
CA LEU A 180 -4.68 16.29 6.53
C LEU A 180 -4.59 15.40 7.76
N ASN A 181 -4.83 15.94 8.96
CA ASN A 181 -4.85 15.13 10.18
C ASN A 181 -5.95 14.06 10.14
N LYS A 182 -7.15 14.42 9.63
CA LYS A 182 -8.24 13.46 9.41
C LYS A 182 -7.83 12.38 8.40
N ILE A 183 -7.29 12.77 7.24
CA ILE A 183 -6.80 11.83 6.22
C ILE A 183 -5.74 10.88 6.81
N MET A 184 -4.78 11.39 7.58
CA MET A 184 -3.75 10.57 8.22
C MET A 184 -4.32 9.55 9.21
N SER A 185 -5.46 9.83 9.83
CA SER A 185 -6.10 8.90 10.76
C SER A 185 -6.79 7.72 10.07
N VAL A 186 -7.25 7.90 8.83
CA VAL A 186 -8.01 6.88 8.06
C VAL A 186 -7.20 6.20 6.96
N ASN A 187 -6.17 6.87 6.44
CA ASN A 187 -5.32 6.36 5.36
C ASN A 187 -3.90 6.03 5.87
N PRO A 188 -3.56 4.73 6.05
CA PRO A 188 -2.24 4.30 6.51
C PRO A 188 -1.08 4.69 5.58
N GLN A 189 -1.36 5.06 4.32
CA GLN A 189 -0.35 5.35 3.30
C GLN A 189 -0.03 6.85 3.19
N SER A 190 -0.73 7.73 3.92
CA SER A 190 -0.59 9.19 3.79
C SER A 190 0.87 9.68 3.96
N GLU A 191 1.66 9.01 4.80
CA GLU A 191 3.08 9.33 5.02
C GLU A 191 3.99 8.88 3.86
N ILE A 192 3.75 7.68 3.30
CA ILE A 192 4.56 7.14 2.18
C ILE A 192 4.26 7.82 0.85
N ASP A 193 3.10 8.46 0.74
CA ASP A 193 2.64 9.12 -0.47
C ASP A 193 3.49 10.31 -0.89
N GLY A 194 4.16 10.97 0.06
CA GLY A 194 4.90 12.20 -0.21
C GLY A 194 4.00 13.29 -0.79
N MET A 195 4.53 14.02 -1.77
CA MET A 195 3.87 15.16 -2.43
C MET A 195 3.98 15.13 -3.95
N ARG A 196 4.85 14.29 -4.52
CA ARG A 196 5.14 14.28 -5.97
C ARG A 196 4.26 13.32 -6.76
N ASN A 197 3.35 12.62 -6.07
CA ASN A 197 2.38 11.69 -6.66
C ASN A 197 3.05 10.70 -7.64
N ILE A 198 4.18 10.15 -7.24
CA ILE A 198 4.95 9.21 -8.09
C ILE A 198 4.29 7.84 -8.02
N TRP A 199 4.20 7.19 -9.18
CA TRP A 199 3.72 5.83 -9.37
C TRP A 199 4.76 4.96 -10.05
N ILE A 200 4.86 3.71 -9.63
CA ILE A 200 5.75 2.72 -10.23
C ILE A 200 4.94 1.76 -11.10
N LEU A 201 5.24 1.76 -12.39
CA LEU A 201 4.57 0.95 -13.39
C LEU A 201 5.41 -0.30 -13.59
N LYS A 202 4.75 -1.45 -13.48
CA LYS A 202 5.39 -2.75 -13.55
C LYS A 202 4.65 -3.63 -14.57
N PRO A 203 5.35 -4.20 -15.56
CA PRO A 203 4.72 -5.17 -16.46
C PRO A 203 4.35 -6.43 -15.68
N GLY A 204 3.12 -6.89 -15.82
CA GLY A 204 2.52 -7.94 -14.99
C GLY A 204 3.21 -9.29 -15.12
N ALA A 205 3.70 -9.63 -16.31
CA ALA A 205 4.39 -10.89 -16.63
C ALA A 205 5.93 -10.85 -16.45
N LYS A 206 6.53 -9.69 -16.13
CA LYS A 206 8.00 -9.53 -16.11
C LYS A 206 8.57 -9.47 -14.69
N SER A 207 9.78 -10.03 -14.54
CA SER A 207 10.56 -10.05 -13.31
C SER A 207 11.95 -9.43 -13.51
N ARG A 208 12.71 -9.31 -12.40
CA ARG A 208 14.10 -8.76 -12.35
C ARG A 208 14.22 -7.27 -12.66
N GLY A 209 13.13 -6.52 -12.45
CA GLY A 209 13.09 -5.06 -12.61
C GLY A 209 13.05 -4.57 -14.08
N ARG A 210 12.91 -5.48 -15.05
CA ARG A 210 12.84 -5.10 -16.47
C ARG A 210 11.58 -4.30 -16.78
N ASP A 211 11.76 -3.21 -17.51
CA ASP A 211 10.72 -2.28 -17.97
C ASP A 211 9.87 -1.69 -16.84
N ILE A 212 10.41 -1.67 -15.61
CA ILE A 212 9.80 -0.94 -14.50
C ILE A 212 10.19 0.52 -14.63
N VAL A 213 9.18 1.39 -14.63
CA VAL A 213 9.37 2.84 -14.75
C VAL A 213 8.64 3.56 -13.62
N CYS A 214 9.24 4.63 -13.11
CA CYS A 214 8.56 5.55 -12.20
C CYS A 214 8.07 6.75 -13.03
N MET A 215 6.83 7.16 -12.83
CA MET A 215 6.20 8.25 -13.55
C MET A 215 5.35 9.07 -12.58
N ASP A 216 5.25 10.37 -12.84
CA ASP A 216 4.49 11.33 -12.01
C ASP A 216 3.46 12.13 -12.82
N ARG A 217 3.28 11.81 -14.12
CA ARG A 217 2.28 12.41 -15.01
C ARG A 217 1.22 11.39 -15.41
N VAL A 218 -0.03 11.63 -15.03
CA VAL A 218 -1.14 10.71 -15.30
C VAL A 218 -1.39 10.55 -16.80
N GLU A 219 -1.24 11.62 -17.59
CA GLU A 219 -1.43 11.59 -19.04
C GLU A 219 -0.42 10.64 -19.71
N GLU A 220 0.83 10.65 -19.24
CA GLU A 220 1.88 9.77 -19.75
C GLU A 220 1.67 8.33 -19.32
N ILE A 221 1.23 8.11 -18.07
CA ILE A 221 0.86 6.80 -17.55
C ILE A 221 -0.27 6.20 -18.39
N MET A 222 -1.33 6.97 -18.63
CA MET A 222 -2.48 6.54 -19.41
C MET A 222 -2.10 6.26 -20.87
N LYS A 223 -1.21 7.06 -21.45
CA LYS A 223 -0.67 6.83 -22.81
C LYS A 223 0.19 5.57 -22.91
N LEU A 224 0.92 5.20 -21.86
CA LEU A 224 1.73 3.97 -21.86
C LEU A 224 0.86 2.71 -21.86
N VAL A 225 -0.32 2.79 -21.24
CA VAL A 225 -1.24 1.65 -21.10
C VAL A 225 -2.34 1.59 -22.17
N THR A 226 -2.35 2.51 -23.16
CA THR A 226 -3.32 2.43 -24.26
C THR A 226 -3.03 1.27 -25.21
N PRO A 227 -4.06 0.59 -25.73
CA PRO A 227 -3.91 -0.61 -26.57
C PRO A 227 -3.11 -0.38 -27.86
N ASP A 228 -3.20 0.82 -28.44
CA ASP A 228 -2.62 1.14 -29.76
C ASP A 228 -1.08 1.12 -29.79
N ASN A 229 -0.44 1.18 -28.62
CA ASN A 229 1.02 1.19 -28.50
C ASN A 229 1.65 -0.21 -28.32
N ILE A 230 0.86 -1.29 -28.14
CA ILE A 230 1.42 -2.63 -27.78
C ILE A 230 0.58 -3.78 -28.37
N PRO A 231 1.15 -4.70 -29.18
CA PRO A 231 0.41 -5.82 -29.76
C PRO A 231 0.10 -6.93 -28.74
N SER A 232 -1.19 -7.26 -28.58
CA SER A 232 -1.79 -8.55 -28.14
C SER A 232 -1.60 -9.10 -26.71
N LYS A 233 -2.74 -9.48 -26.11
CA LYS A 233 -3.07 -10.51 -25.07
C LYS A 233 -2.29 -10.63 -23.74
N ASP A 234 -1.09 -10.08 -23.59
CA ASP A 234 -0.31 -10.09 -22.33
C ASP A 234 -0.33 -8.72 -21.60
N ASN A 235 -1.24 -7.83 -22.00
CA ASN A 235 -1.40 -6.42 -21.59
C ASN A 235 -1.88 -6.26 -20.14
N LYS A 236 -1.06 -6.65 -19.16
CA LYS A 236 -1.39 -6.42 -17.76
C LYS A 236 -0.31 -5.57 -17.10
N TRP A 237 -0.45 -4.25 -17.15
CA TRP A 237 0.38 -3.36 -16.32
C TRP A 237 -0.23 -3.26 -14.93
N VAL A 238 0.65 -3.25 -13.93
CA VAL A 238 0.28 -2.87 -12.57
C VAL A 238 0.89 -1.51 -12.30
N VAL A 239 0.06 -0.56 -11.92
CA VAL A 239 0.50 0.72 -11.37
C VAL A 239 0.38 0.64 -9.85
N GLN A 240 1.46 0.93 -9.15
CA GLN A 240 1.51 0.87 -7.69
C GLN A 240 2.03 2.20 -7.15
N LYS A 241 1.47 2.69 -6.05
CA LYS A 241 1.94 3.94 -5.45
C LYS A 241 3.40 3.80 -5.04
N TYR A 242 4.23 4.74 -5.49
CA TYR A 242 5.63 4.78 -5.10
C TYR A 242 5.77 5.30 -3.66
N ILE A 243 6.65 4.65 -2.88
CA ILE A 243 7.03 5.10 -1.54
C ILE A 243 8.04 6.25 -1.69
N GLU A 244 7.57 7.48 -1.55
CA GLU A 244 8.38 8.70 -1.71
C GLU A 244 9.24 9.00 -0.49
N THR A 245 8.86 8.48 0.68
CA THR A 245 9.56 8.67 1.96
C THR A 245 10.12 7.35 2.51
N PRO A 246 10.96 6.62 1.75
CA PRO A 246 11.59 5.41 2.26
C PRO A 246 12.58 5.76 3.37
N LEU A 247 12.86 4.80 4.24
CA LEU A 247 14.03 4.84 5.10
C LEU A 247 15.28 4.82 4.23
N LEU A 248 16.21 5.73 4.51
CA LEU A 248 17.49 5.82 3.82
C LEU A 248 18.62 5.47 4.77
N ILE A 249 19.65 4.81 4.24
CA ILE A 249 20.90 4.57 4.95
C ILE A 249 21.99 5.31 4.19
N TYR A 250 22.57 6.32 4.83
CA TYR A 250 23.51 7.26 4.20
C TYR A 250 22.98 7.81 2.87
N ASP A 251 21.77 8.39 2.91
CA ASP A 251 21.04 8.94 1.77
C ASP A 251 20.82 7.97 0.59
N THR A 252 20.97 6.66 0.80
CA THR A 252 20.85 5.64 -0.25
C THR A 252 19.62 4.77 0.01
N LYS A 253 18.80 4.59 -1.03
CA LYS A 253 17.63 3.70 -1.01
C LYS A 253 18.09 2.24 -0.92
N PHE A 254 17.32 1.42 -0.21
CA PHE A 254 17.50 -0.02 -0.18
C PHE A 254 16.15 -0.76 -0.12
N ASP A 255 16.18 -2.05 -0.44
CA ASP A 255 15.12 -2.99 -0.11
C ASP A 255 15.68 -4.18 0.67
N ILE A 256 14.80 -4.99 1.26
CA ILE A 256 15.12 -6.21 1.99
C ILE A 256 14.58 -7.41 1.20
N ARG A 257 15.46 -8.37 0.88
CA ARG A 257 15.07 -9.70 0.42
C ARG A 257 14.89 -10.63 1.62
N GLN A 258 13.66 -11.03 1.87
CA GLN A 258 13.30 -11.99 2.91
C GLN A 258 12.88 -13.32 2.30
N TRP A 259 13.51 -14.42 2.70
CA TRP A 259 13.10 -15.76 2.27
C TRP A 259 12.05 -16.37 3.20
N PHE A 260 11.14 -17.13 2.62
CA PHE A 260 10.20 -17.98 3.33
C PHE A 260 9.87 -19.21 2.47
N LEU A 261 9.53 -20.32 3.11
CA LEU A 261 9.29 -21.62 2.48
C LEU A 261 7.85 -22.05 2.80
N VAL A 262 7.12 -22.48 1.77
CA VAL A 262 5.81 -23.13 1.94
C VAL A 262 5.99 -24.61 1.67
N THR A 263 5.71 -25.45 2.66
CA THR A 263 5.85 -26.92 2.54
C THR A 263 4.53 -27.64 2.35
N ASP A 264 3.42 -26.96 2.64
CA ASP A 264 2.08 -27.51 2.48
C ASP A 264 1.06 -26.36 2.37
N TRP A 265 0.01 -26.58 1.59
CA TRP A 265 -1.10 -25.64 1.40
C TRP A 265 -2.36 -26.09 2.13
N ASN A 266 -2.44 -27.35 2.58
CA ASN A 266 -3.53 -27.83 3.41
C ASN A 266 -3.08 -29.00 4.32
N PRO A 267 -2.63 -28.73 5.56
CA PRO A 267 -2.66 -27.43 6.24
C PRO A 267 -1.62 -26.44 5.71
N LEU A 268 -2.01 -25.17 5.50
CA LEU A 268 -1.06 -24.11 5.13
C LEU A 268 0.07 -24.04 6.17
N THR A 269 1.28 -24.37 5.72
CA THR A 269 2.48 -24.45 6.56
C THR A 269 3.58 -23.58 5.98
N ILE A 270 3.89 -22.50 6.69
CA ILE A 270 4.84 -21.46 6.27
C ILE A 270 6.02 -21.45 7.24
N TRP A 271 7.22 -21.47 6.69
CA TRP A 271 8.49 -21.32 7.40
C TRP A 271 9.13 -20.00 7.02
N PHE A 272 9.63 -19.27 8.01
CA PHE A 272 10.32 -18.01 7.81
C PHE A 272 11.82 -18.23 7.99
N TYR A 273 12.65 -17.69 7.10
CA TYR A 273 14.09 -17.79 7.24
C TYR A 273 14.61 -16.63 8.09
N LYS A 274 15.32 -16.91 9.18
CA LYS A 274 15.71 -15.88 10.15
C LYS A 274 16.64 -14.81 9.56
N GLU A 275 17.44 -15.20 8.57
CA GLU A 275 18.33 -14.30 7.87
C GLU A 275 17.70 -13.70 6.61
N SER A 276 18.12 -12.47 6.30
CA SER A 276 17.76 -11.74 5.09
C SER A 276 18.95 -10.88 4.63
N TYR A 277 18.81 -10.23 3.48
CA TYR A 277 19.82 -9.28 3.03
C TYR A 277 19.19 -8.02 2.43
N LEU A 278 19.89 -6.91 2.60
CA LEU A 278 19.54 -5.62 2.04
C LEU A 278 20.25 -5.43 0.70
N ARG A 279 19.58 -4.81 -0.28
CA ARG A 279 20.18 -4.40 -1.55
C ARG A 279 20.10 -2.88 -1.67
N PHE A 280 21.24 -2.24 -1.91
CA PHE A 280 21.34 -0.79 -2.04
C PHE A 280 21.29 -0.35 -3.50
N SER A 281 20.70 0.82 -3.75
CA SER A 281 20.91 1.57 -4.98
C SER A 281 22.39 2.02 -5.10
N THR A 282 22.85 2.20 -6.33
CA THR A 282 24.19 2.73 -6.65
C THR A 282 24.27 4.24 -6.46
N GLN A 283 23.14 4.95 -6.48
CA GLN A 283 23.05 6.41 -6.41
C GLN A 283 22.45 6.88 -5.08
N ARG A 284 22.64 8.16 -4.73
CA ARG A 284 21.90 8.79 -3.64
C ARG A 284 20.43 8.95 -4.04
N PHE A 285 19.54 8.83 -3.07
CA PHE A 285 18.12 9.00 -3.26
C PHE A 285 17.79 10.48 -3.49
N SER A 286 17.12 10.76 -4.59
CA SER A 286 16.44 12.02 -4.87
C SER A 286 15.13 11.71 -5.59
N LEU A 287 14.15 12.59 -5.49
CA LEU A 287 12.93 12.53 -6.29
C LEU A 287 12.96 13.51 -7.48
N ASP A 288 14.08 14.19 -7.71
CA ASP A 288 14.26 15.14 -8.82
C ASP A 288 14.58 14.43 -10.14
N SER A 289 15.14 13.23 -10.08
CA SER A 289 15.29 12.31 -11.22
C SER A 289 14.61 11.00 -10.87
N LEU A 290 13.82 10.45 -11.80
CA LEU A 290 13.12 9.17 -11.66
C LEU A 290 13.93 7.99 -12.25
N ASP A 291 15.25 8.12 -12.36
CA ASP A 291 16.13 7.12 -12.95
C ASP A 291 16.13 5.78 -12.19
N SER A 292 16.17 4.69 -12.95
CA SER A 292 16.23 3.32 -12.42
C SER A 292 17.43 3.08 -11.50
N SER A 293 18.55 3.78 -11.75
CA SER A 293 19.76 3.70 -10.95
C SER A 293 19.52 4.17 -9.50
N ILE A 294 18.62 5.13 -9.28
CA ILE A 294 18.24 5.69 -7.97
C ILE A 294 17.14 4.84 -7.32
N HIS A 295 16.11 4.47 -8.08
CA HIS A 295 14.86 3.98 -7.48
C HIS A 295 14.67 2.47 -7.45
N LEU A 296 15.45 1.68 -8.23
CA LEU A 296 15.31 0.22 -8.31
C LEU A 296 16.53 -0.47 -7.67
N CYS A 297 16.35 -1.21 -6.58
CA CYS A 297 17.47 -1.81 -5.83
C CYS A 297 17.87 -3.21 -6.32
N ASN A 298 17.20 -3.76 -7.34
CA ASN A 298 17.50 -5.09 -7.85
C ASN A 298 18.93 -5.16 -8.42
N ASN A 299 19.71 -6.15 -7.99
CA ASN A 299 21.08 -6.34 -8.47
C ASN A 299 21.16 -6.56 -9.99
N SER A 300 20.11 -7.12 -10.61
CA SER A 300 20.02 -7.27 -12.07
C SER A 300 20.10 -5.95 -12.84
N ILE A 301 19.67 -4.85 -12.21
CA ILE A 301 19.74 -3.48 -12.76
C ILE A 301 21.01 -2.81 -12.26
N GLN A 302 21.23 -2.81 -10.95
CA GLN A 302 22.29 -2.05 -10.30
C GLN A 302 23.70 -2.48 -10.72
N LYS A 303 23.90 -3.74 -11.15
CA LYS A 303 25.20 -4.21 -11.68
C LYS A 303 25.66 -3.47 -12.95
N HIS A 304 24.76 -2.79 -13.65
CA HIS A 304 25.07 -2.02 -14.85
C HIS A 304 25.45 -0.56 -14.55
N PHE A 305 25.34 -0.13 -13.29
CA PHE A 305 25.69 1.22 -12.84
C PHE A 305 26.90 1.20 -11.93
N LYS A 306 27.64 2.32 -11.90
CA LYS A 306 28.72 2.53 -10.95
C LYS A 306 28.18 3.28 -9.73
N ASN A 307 28.75 2.99 -8.57
CA ASN A 307 28.43 3.75 -7.36
C ASN A 307 28.77 5.23 -7.57
N ALA A 308 27.83 6.10 -7.19
CA ALA A 308 28.03 7.55 -7.17
C ALA A 308 29.27 7.93 -6.34
N LYS A 309 30.02 8.93 -6.81
CA LYS A 309 31.24 9.40 -6.13
C LYS A 309 30.95 10.11 -4.81
N ASP A 310 29.80 10.76 -4.72
CA ASP A 310 29.32 11.48 -3.55
C ASP A 310 28.48 10.58 -2.61
N ARG A 311 28.31 9.30 -2.94
CA ARG A 311 27.68 8.32 -2.05
C ARG A 311 28.63 7.96 -0.90
N SER A 312 28.06 7.75 0.28
CA SER A 312 28.83 7.48 1.50
C SER A 312 29.76 6.26 1.35
N PRO A 313 31.05 6.39 1.73
CA PRO A 313 32.01 5.30 1.69
C PRO A 313 31.75 4.22 2.76
N LEU A 314 30.83 4.47 3.70
CA LEU A 314 30.41 3.50 4.72
C LEU A 314 29.50 2.40 4.16
N LEU A 315 28.99 2.58 2.93
CA LEU A 315 28.25 1.54 2.22
C LEU A 315 29.21 0.55 1.55
N PRO A 316 28.83 -0.73 1.49
CA PRO A 316 29.66 -1.76 0.88
C PRO A 316 29.77 -1.52 -0.63
N CYS A 317 30.96 -1.71 -1.21
CA CYS A 317 31.18 -1.51 -2.65
C CYS A 317 30.28 -2.41 -3.53
N TYR A 318 29.93 -3.60 -3.03
CA TYR A 318 29.05 -4.58 -3.68
C TYR A 318 27.56 -4.40 -3.34
N ASN A 319 27.19 -3.28 -2.70
CA ASN A 319 25.80 -2.83 -2.52
C ASN A 319 24.87 -3.80 -1.77
N MET A 320 25.39 -4.63 -0.85
CA MET A 320 24.55 -5.51 -0.03
C MET A 320 24.99 -5.57 1.44
N TRP A 321 24.01 -5.66 2.35
CA TRP A 321 24.23 -5.98 3.76
C TRP A 321 23.49 -7.26 4.14
N THR A 322 24.02 -8.00 5.11
CA THR A 322 23.25 -9.01 5.82
C THR A 322 22.26 -8.34 6.77
N SER A 323 21.20 -9.06 7.15
CA SER A 323 20.26 -8.61 8.17
C SER A 323 20.98 -8.29 9.50
N THR A 324 21.99 -9.08 9.86
CA THR A 324 22.84 -8.86 11.04
C THR A 324 23.56 -7.51 11.00
N LYS A 325 24.17 -7.15 9.87
CA LYS A 325 24.84 -5.83 9.70
C LYS A 325 23.84 -4.69 9.84
N PHE A 326 22.61 -4.86 9.35
CA PHE A 326 21.57 -3.87 9.51
C PHE A 326 21.12 -3.73 10.97
N GLN A 327 20.97 -4.85 11.70
CA GLN A 327 20.68 -4.84 13.14
C GLN A 327 21.79 -4.14 13.95
N GLU A 328 23.06 -4.39 13.63
CA GLU A 328 24.20 -3.67 14.23
C GLU A 328 24.15 -2.17 13.94
N TYR A 329 23.83 -1.79 12.71
CA TYR A 329 23.65 -0.40 12.32
C TYR A 329 22.54 0.28 13.14
N LEU A 330 21.37 -0.37 13.31
CA LEU A 330 20.30 0.13 14.15
C LEU A 330 20.73 0.25 15.61
N LYS A 331 21.43 -0.76 16.15
CA LYS A 331 21.95 -0.75 17.53
C LYS A 331 22.89 0.42 17.79
N ARG A 332 23.81 0.71 16.86
CA ARG A 332 24.73 1.87 16.96
C ARG A 332 24.01 3.21 16.95
N ARG A 333 22.79 3.28 16.40
CA ARG A 333 21.94 4.48 16.40
C ARG A 333 20.96 4.54 17.58
N GLY A 334 21.09 3.64 18.58
CA GLY A 334 20.15 3.56 19.70
C GLY A 334 18.79 2.95 19.34
N GLN A 335 18.66 2.38 18.14
CA GLN A 335 17.41 1.88 17.55
C GLN A 335 17.39 0.35 17.43
N GLY A 336 18.24 -0.37 18.17
CA GLY A 336 18.38 -1.83 18.06
C GLY A 336 17.08 -2.62 18.29
N HIS A 337 16.17 -2.09 19.11
CA HIS A 337 14.87 -2.71 19.39
C HIS A 337 13.93 -2.71 18.18
N ILE A 338 14.11 -1.80 17.22
CA ILE A 338 13.22 -1.62 16.06
C ILE A 338 13.15 -2.89 15.20
N TRP A 339 14.27 -3.60 15.03
CA TRP A 339 14.29 -4.84 14.26
C TRP A 339 13.34 -5.88 14.86
N HIS A 340 13.50 -6.19 16.14
CA HIS A 340 12.74 -7.23 16.82
C HIS A 340 11.28 -6.82 17.12
N ASN A 341 11.02 -5.53 17.35
CA ASN A 341 9.70 -5.07 17.77
C ASN A 341 8.81 -4.63 16.59
N ILE A 342 9.40 -4.19 15.48
CA ILE A 342 8.64 -3.61 14.35
C ILE A 342 8.92 -4.38 13.06
N ILE A 343 10.16 -4.36 12.57
CA ILE A 343 10.48 -4.80 11.20
C ILE A 343 10.22 -6.30 11.04
N TYR A 344 10.83 -7.12 11.90
CA TYR A 344 10.77 -8.57 11.84
C TYR A 344 9.34 -9.12 12.01
N PRO A 345 8.58 -8.76 13.06
CA PRO A 345 7.20 -9.22 13.22
C PRO A 345 6.26 -8.71 12.11
N SER A 346 6.48 -7.50 11.58
CA SER A 346 5.64 -6.97 10.51
C SER A 346 5.88 -7.66 9.17
N MET A 347 7.14 -8.01 8.83
CA MET A 347 7.44 -8.83 7.63
C MET A 347 6.79 -10.21 7.73
N LYS A 348 6.88 -10.86 8.89
CA LYS A 348 6.21 -12.14 9.18
C LYS A 348 4.70 -12.03 8.96
N LYS A 349 4.07 -11.02 9.57
CA LYS A 349 2.62 -10.78 9.46
C LYS A 349 2.20 -10.58 8.00
N ALA A 350 2.91 -9.75 7.26
CA ALA A 350 2.65 -9.50 5.84
C ALA A 350 2.71 -10.81 5.02
N ILE A 351 3.76 -11.62 5.19
CA ILE A 351 3.89 -12.92 4.49
C ILE A 351 2.74 -13.85 4.85
N THR A 352 2.43 -14.03 6.15
CA THR A 352 1.33 -14.90 6.57
C THR A 352 0.00 -14.45 5.96
N HIS A 353 -0.30 -13.15 6.00
CA HIS A 353 -1.51 -12.58 5.42
C HIS A 353 -1.58 -12.82 3.91
N THR A 354 -0.49 -12.58 3.19
CA THR A 354 -0.44 -12.83 1.75
C THR A 354 -0.61 -14.29 1.38
N MET A 355 0.00 -15.22 2.12
CA MET A 355 -0.14 -16.64 1.85
C MET A 355 -1.54 -17.17 2.18
N LYS A 356 -2.21 -16.63 3.21
CA LYS A 356 -3.59 -17.01 3.52
C LYS A 356 -4.55 -16.68 2.37
N VAL A 357 -4.38 -15.55 1.70
CA VAL A 357 -5.18 -15.23 0.51
C VAL A 357 -4.81 -16.12 -0.67
N ALA A 358 -3.52 -16.40 -0.84
CA ALA A 358 -3.06 -17.25 -1.93
C ALA A 358 -3.56 -18.70 -1.79
N GLN A 359 -3.86 -19.17 -0.58
CA GLN A 359 -4.24 -20.55 -0.29
C GLN A 359 -5.42 -21.05 -1.13
N ASP A 360 -6.46 -20.23 -1.31
CA ASP A 360 -7.66 -20.59 -2.09
C ASP A 360 -7.39 -20.73 -3.60
N HIS A 361 -6.26 -20.19 -4.05
CA HIS A 361 -5.92 -20.07 -5.46
C HIS A 361 -4.83 -21.06 -5.88
N VAL A 362 -4.25 -21.81 -4.93
CA VAL A 362 -3.17 -22.75 -5.21
C VAL A 362 -3.69 -24.18 -5.17
N GLU A 363 -3.51 -24.89 -6.28
CA GLU A 363 -3.72 -26.33 -6.33
C GLU A 363 -2.59 -27.04 -5.57
N ALA A 364 -2.94 -27.61 -4.42
CA ALA A 364 -1.97 -28.26 -3.55
C ALA A 364 -1.48 -29.57 -4.16
N ARG A 365 -0.19 -29.65 -4.48
CA ARG A 365 0.47 -30.90 -4.86
C ARG A 365 1.18 -31.52 -3.66
N LYS A 366 0.75 -32.71 -3.24
CA LYS A 366 1.44 -33.48 -2.18
C LYS A 366 2.92 -33.65 -2.50
N ASN A 367 3.76 -33.64 -1.46
CA ASN A 367 5.22 -33.74 -1.56
C ASN A 367 5.88 -32.63 -2.40
N SER A 368 5.22 -31.49 -2.55
CA SER A 368 5.80 -30.30 -3.15
C SER A 368 6.05 -29.22 -2.10
N PHE A 369 7.04 -28.39 -2.36
CA PHE A 369 7.34 -27.21 -1.57
C PHE A 369 7.80 -26.11 -2.51
N GLU A 370 7.75 -24.87 -2.05
CA GLU A 370 8.32 -23.76 -2.80
C GLU A 370 8.97 -22.75 -1.86
N LEU A 371 10.21 -22.38 -2.21
CA LEU A 371 10.96 -21.32 -1.57
C LEU A 371 10.67 -20.01 -2.32
N TYR A 372 10.23 -19.00 -1.57
CA TYR A 372 9.88 -17.70 -2.08
C TYR A 372 10.82 -16.62 -1.56
N GLY A 373 10.92 -15.50 -2.29
CA GLY A 373 11.60 -14.29 -1.84
C GLY A 373 10.65 -13.10 -1.83
N ALA A 374 10.31 -12.60 -0.65
CA ALA A 374 9.56 -11.36 -0.47
C ALA A 374 10.50 -10.15 -0.47
N ASP A 375 10.13 -9.11 -1.23
CA ASP A 375 10.86 -7.86 -1.30
C ASP A 375 10.12 -6.80 -0.48
N PHE A 376 10.79 -6.22 0.51
CA PHE A 376 10.24 -5.18 1.38
C PHE A 376 11.01 -3.87 1.25
N ILE A 377 10.31 -2.74 1.32
CA ILE A 377 10.90 -1.41 1.54
C ILE A 377 10.48 -0.93 2.92
N LEU A 378 11.38 -0.31 3.67
CA LEU A 378 11.04 0.34 4.94
C LEU A 378 10.66 1.79 4.67
N SER A 379 9.58 2.28 5.28
CA SER A 379 9.29 3.73 5.39
C SER A 379 10.11 4.38 6.50
N LYS A 380 10.13 5.71 6.57
CA LYS A 380 10.88 6.48 7.60
C LYS A 380 10.55 6.07 9.04
N ASP A 381 9.33 5.61 9.30
CA ASP A 381 8.86 5.08 10.59
C ASP A 381 9.22 3.60 10.82
N PHE A 382 10.12 3.03 10.00
CA PHE A 382 10.60 1.64 10.04
C PHE A 382 9.55 0.57 9.74
N LYS A 383 8.35 0.93 9.29
CA LYS A 383 7.36 -0.06 8.87
C LYS A 383 7.75 -0.71 7.54
N PRO A 384 7.72 -2.06 7.44
CA PRO A 384 7.98 -2.75 6.18
C PRO A 384 6.74 -2.78 5.28
N TRP A 385 6.96 -2.39 4.03
CA TRP A 385 5.99 -2.42 2.95
C TRP A 385 6.35 -3.53 1.96
N LEU A 386 5.48 -4.51 1.80
CA LEU A 386 5.64 -5.59 0.83
C LEU A 386 5.51 -5.01 -0.60
N ILE A 387 6.49 -5.29 -1.45
CA ILE A 387 6.55 -4.74 -2.82
C ILE A 387 6.27 -5.82 -3.87
N GLU A 388 6.86 -7.01 -3.69
CA GLU A 388 6.64 -8.17 -4.54
C GLU A 388 6.98 -9.47 -3.80
N ILE A 389 6.40 -10.57 -4.23
CA ILE A 389 6.81 -11.93 -3.86
C ILE A 389 7.32 -12.62 -5.12
N ASN A 390 8.56 -13.07 -5.09
CA ASN A 390 9.20 -13.77 -6.19
C ASN A 390 9.12 -15.28 -5.93
N SER A 391 8.44 -16.01 -6.84
CA SER A 391 8.64 -17.45 -6.98
C SER A 391 10.06 -17.71 -7.52
N SER A 392 10.69 -18.79 -7.06
CA SER A 392 12.05 -19.17 -7.46
C SER A 392 13.06 -18.01 -7.34
N PRO A 393 13.29 -17.45 -6.13
CA PRO A 393 14.24 -16.38 -5.93
C PRO A 393 15.64 -16.80 -6.39
N THR A 394 16.40 -15.87 -7.00
CA THR A 394 17.74 -16.17 -7.49
C THR A 394 18.66 -16.64 -6.36
N MET A 395 19.36 -17.75 -6.59
CA MET A 395 20.40 -18.30 -5.71
C MET A 395 21.81 -18.06 -6.26
N PHE A 396 21.95 -17.16 -7.23
CA PHE A 396 23.25 -16.89 -7.85
C PHE A 396 24.15 -16.12 -6.86
N PRO A 397 25.41 -16.57 -6.63
CA PRO A 397 26.34 -15.98 -5.67
C PRO A 397 26.96 -14.67 -6.22
N SER A 398 26.14 -13.65 -6.45
CA SER A 398 26.56 -12.39 -7.08
C SER A 398 27.50 -11.52 -6.23
N THR A 399 27.44 -11.66 -4.92
CA THR A 399 28.26 -10.96 -3.92
C THR A 399 28.60 -11.91 -2.79
N PRO A 400 29.61 -11.61 -1.92
CA PRO A 400 29.91 -12.44 -0.76
C PRO A 400 28.70 -12.69 0.15
N VAL A 401 27.80 -11.72 0.28
CA VAL A 401 26.56 -11.85 1.06
C VAL A 401 25.65 -12.92 0.47
N THR A 402 25.36 -12.84 -0.83
CA THR A 402 24.52 -13.85 -1.49
C THR A 402 25.21 -15.21 -1.60
N ALA A 403 26.54 -15.24 -1.77
CA ALA A 403 27.28 -16.51 -1.85
C ALA A 403 27.12 -17.33 -0.55
N GLN A 404 27.24 -16.67 0.60
CA GLN A 404 27.02 -17.29 1.90
C GLN A 404 25.54 -17.64 2.12
N LEU A 405 24.66 -16.64 2.04
CA LEU A 405 23.28 -16.81 2.47
C LEU A 405 22.47 -17.72 1.53
N CYS A 406 22.70 -17.67 0.22
CA CYS A 406 22.04 -18.57 -0.73
C CYS A 406 22.48 -20.03 -0.54
N ALA A 407 23.75 -20.29 -0.21
CA ALA A 407 24.20 -21.64 0.09
C ALA A 407 23.50 -22.17 1.37
N GLN A 408 23.49 -21.37 2.43
CA GLN A 408 22.85 -21.72 3.71
C GLN A 408 21.35 -21.99 3.55
N VAL A 409 20.59 -21.11 2.90
CA VAL A 409 19.13 -21.29 2.77
C VAL A 409 18.78 -22.51 1.93
N GLN A 410 19.62 -22.87 0.94
CA GLN A 410 19.43 -24.09 0.15
C GLN A 410 19.64 -25.34 1.00
N GLU A 411 20.72 -25.39 1.78
CA GLU A 411 20.98 -26.50 2.71
C GLU A 411 19.85 -26.64 3.74
N ASP A 412 19.49 -25.54 4.41
CA ASP A 412 18.45 -25.52 5.43
C ASP A 412 17.06 -25.86 4.85
N THR A 413 16.81 -25.54 3.57
CA THR A 413 15.58 -25.97 2.88
C THR A 413 15.52 -27.50 2.81
N ILE A 414 16.64 -28.17 2.50
CA ILE A 414 16.70 -29.64 2.46
C ILE A 414 16.42 -30.23 3.85
N LYS A 415 16.99 -29.65 4.91
CA LYS A 415 16.71 -30.10 6.29
C LYS A 415 15.22 -30.06 6.62
N VAL A 416 14.53 -28.98 6.25
CA VAL A 416 13.08 -28.84 6.50
C VAL A 416 12.24 -29.81 5.68
N VAL A 417 12.58 -30.08 4.42
CA VAL A 417 11.72 -30.87 3.50
C VAL A 417 12.07 -32.36 3.44
N VAL A 418 13.29 -32.74 3.84
CA VAL A 418 13.79 -34.12 3.84
C VAL A 418 13.95 -34.62 5.27
N ASP A 419 14.85 -34.02 6.06
CA ASP A 419 15.25 -34.56 7.37
C ASP A 419 14.08 -34.55 8.36
N ARG A 420 13.22 -33.51 8.34
CA ARG A 420 12.02 -33.47 9.18
C ARG A 420 11.00 -34.58 8.92
N LYS A 421 11.07 -35.26 7.77
CA LYS A 421 10.20 -36.41 7.48
C LYS A 421 10.58 -37.62 8.33
N THR A 422 11.86 -37.78 8.65
CA THR A 422 12.37 -38.87 9.50
C THR A 422 12.40 -38.45 10.97
N ASP A 423 12.86 -37.24 11.29
CA ASP A 423 12.94 -36.70 12.65
C ASP A 423 12.31 -35.31 12.77
N ARG A 424 11.18 -35.22 13.48
CA ARG A 424 10.47 -33.94 13.69
C ARG A 424 11.23 -32.94 14.58
N ASN A 425 12.31 -33.34 15.23
CA ASN A 425 13.13 -32.49 16.10
C ASN A 425 14.52 -32.24 15.51
N CYS A 426 14.75 -32.61 14.25
CA CYS A 426 16.04 -32.39 13.58
C CYS A 426 16.40 -30.90 13.51
N ASP A 427 17.68 -30.62 13.28
CA ASP A 427 18.13 -29.29 12.93
C ASP A 427 17.39 -28.81 11.67
N ILE A 428 16.91 -27.57 11.69
CA ILE A 428 16.26 -26.89 10.56
C ILE A 428 17.06 -25.65 10.13
N GLY A 429 18.28 -25.52 10.65
CA GLY A 429 19.14 -24.37 10.48
C GLY A 429 18.45 -23.07 10.85
N ASN A 430 18.47 -22.10 9.95
CA ASN A 430 17.92 -20.78 10.19
C ASN A 430 16.43 -20.64 9.88
N PHE A 431 15.74 -21.72 9.50
CA PHE A 431 14.28 -21.68 9.42
C PHE A 431 13.64 -21.66 10.81
N GLU A 432 12.44 -21.11 10.87
CA GLU A 432 11.51 -21.25 11.98
C GLU A 432 10.10 -21.40 11.44
N LEU A 433 9.25 -22.11 12.17
CA LEU A 433 7.85 -22.22 11.81
C LEU A 433 7.17 -20.87 12.05
N LEU A 434 6.65 -20.26 10.98
CA LEU A 434 5.94 -18.99 11.04
C LEU A 434 4.44 -19.20 11.24
N TRP A 435 3.85 -20.11 10.47
CA TRP A 435 2.42 -20.36 10.51
C TRP A 435 2.13 -21.81 10.19
N ARG A 436 1.18 -22.38 10.94
CA ARG A 436 0.55 -23.65 10.61
C ARG A 436 -0.88 -23.61 11.11
N GLN A 437 -1.83 -23.80 10.22
CA GLN A 437 -3.25 -23.94 10.58
C GLN A 437 -3.69 -25.41 10.58
N PRO A 438 -4.88 -25.74 11.12
CA PRO A 438 -5.50 -27.05 10.90
C PRO A 438 -5.80 -27.29 9.42
N ALA A 439 -5.85 -28.55 9.01
CA ALA A 439 -6.31 -28.88 7.67
C ALA A 439 -7.78 -28.46 7.51
N VAL A 440 -8.11 -27.84 6.39
CA VAL A 440 -9.47 -27.48 6.02
C VAL A 440 -10.02 -28.59 5.14
N GLU A 441 -11.16 -29.18 5.53
CA GLU A 441 -11.87 -30.09 4.62
C GLU A 441 -12.43 -29.26 3.47
N LEU A 442 -11.91 -29.50 2.27
CA LEU A 442 -12.49 -28.91 1.07
C LEU A 442 -13.85 -29.57 0.85
N PRO A 443 -14.95 -28.80 0.72
CA PRO A 443 -16.24 -29.38 0.41
C PRO A 443 -16.12 -30.17 -0.91
N PRO A 444 -16.78 -31.33 -1.04
CA PRO A 444 -16.62 -32.23 -2.18
C PRO A 444 -17.14 -31.67 -3.53
N PHE A 445 -17.60 -30.41 -3.57
CA PHE A 445 -18.18 -29.78 -4.75
C PHE A 445 -17.24 -28.73 -5.32
N SER A 446 -16.59 -29.09 -6.43
CA SER A 446 -15.90 -28.17 -7.33
C SER A 446 -16.72 -28.10 -8.62
N GLY A 447 -17.76 -27.28 -8.66
CA GLY A 447 -18.59 -27.10 -9.84
C GLY A 447 -19.21 -25.71 -9.91
N PRO A 448 -19.43 -25.13 -11.10
CA PRO A 448 -19.98 -23.78 -11.28
C PRO A 448 -21.51 -23.71 -11.03
N ASN A 449 -22.13 -24.79 -10.57
CA ASN A 449 -23.58 -24.87 -10.38
C ASN A 449 -23.95 -24.59 -8.93
N LEU A 450 -23.61 -23.39 -8.44
CA LEU A 450 -24.33 -22.82 -7.32
C LEU A 450 -25.67 -22.30 -7.87
N PHE A 451 -26.75 -23.02 -7.59
CA PHE A 451 -28.10 -22.54 -7.86
C PHE A 451 -28.69 -21.97 -6.57
N VAL A 452 -29.23 -20.76 -6.66
CA VAL A 452 -30.04 -20.18 -5.60
C VAL A 452 -31.48 -20.53 -5.90
N GLU A 453 -32.07 -21.38 -5.08
CA GLU A 453 -33.50 -21.68 -5.15
C GLU A 453 -34.23 -20.82 -4.11
N GLY A 454 -34.94 -19.80 -4.59
CA GLY A 454 -35.78 -18.96 -3.75
C GLY A 454 -37.21 -19.51 -3.71
N PHE A 455 -37.78 -19.65 -2.52
CA PHE A 455 -39.20 -19.95 -2.37
C PHE A 455 -39.98 -18.66 -2.12
N ASN A 456 -41.13 -18.50 -2.78
CA ASN A 456 -42.02 -17.37 -2.55
C ASN A 456 -42.61 -17.46 -1.13
N ILE A 457 -42.29 -16.47 -0.29
CA ILE A 457 -42.99 -16.30 0.98
C ILE A 457 -44.37 -15.73 0.65
N GLN A 458 -45.40 -16.58 0.68
CA GLN A 458 -46.78 -16.12 0.50
C GLN A 458 -47.08 -15.06 1.58
N LYS A 459 -47.43 -13.85 1.14
CA LYS A 459 -47.97 -12.84 2.05
C LYS A 459 -49.18 -13.46 2.75
N GLY A 460 -49.10 -13.61 4.09
CA GLY A 460 -50.22 -14.08 4.89
C GLY A 460 -51.46 -13.26 4.53
N ARG A 461 -52.52 -13.94 4.09
CA ARG A 461 -53.80 -13.29 3.80
C ARG A 461 -54.24 -12.56 5.07
N ARG A 462 -54.26 -11.23 5.03
CA ARG A 462 -54.98 -10.46 6.05
C ARG A 462 -56.44 -10.87 5.93
N HIS A 463 -56.94 -11.62 6.92
CA HIS A 463 -58.37 -11.76 7.12
C HIS A 463 -58.91 -10.35 7.41
N MET A 464 -59.51 -9.71 6.41
CA MET A 464 -60.40 -8.58 6.64
C MET A 464 -61.64 -9.13 7.31
N THR A 465 -61.82 -8.84 8.60
CA THR A 465 -63.11 -8.96 9.27
C THR A 465 -64.08 -7.91 8.68
N PRO A 466 -65.37 -8.25 8.45
CA PRO A 466 -66.33 -7.31 7.88
C PRO A 466 -66.57 -6.14 8.81
N ILE A 467 -66.72 -4.94 8.24
CA ILE A 467 -67.18 -3.75 8.94
C ILE A 467 -68.63 -3.99 9.38
N THR A 468 -68.86 -4.13 10.68
CA THR A 468 -70.19 -3.98 11.29
C THR A 468 -70.22 -2.70 12.12
N ASN A 469 -71.17 -1.83 11.77
CA ASN A 469 -71.44 -0.56 12.44
C ASN A 469 -71.67 -0.76 13.95
N ILE A 470 -70.82 -0.18 14.79
CA ILE A 470 -71.19 0.15 16.18
C ILE A 470 -70.72 1.56 16.50
N SER A 471 -71.68 2.34 16.96
CA SER A 471 -71.66 3.78 17.22
C SER A 471 -70.64 4.22 18.28
N LEU A 472 -70.13 5.45 18.11
CA LEU A 472 -69.33 6.18 19.09
C LEU A 472 -70.02 6.26 20.47
N ARG A 473 -69.27 5.97 21.53
CA ARG A 473 -69.19 6.80 22.75
C ARG A 473 -67.93 6.45 23.56
N SER A 474 -67.23 7.53 23.91
CA SER A 474 -65.98 7.78 24.67
C SER A 474 -65.83 7.03 26.02
N PRO A 475 -64.76 7.25 26.83
CA PRO A 475 -63.31 7.40 26.59
C PRO A 475 -62.42 6.47 27.50
N LEU A 476 -61.10 6.46 27.22
CA LEU A 476 -59.94 5.90 27.98
C LEU A 476 -59.98 6.17 29.52
N PRO A 477 -59.28 5.46 30.46
CA PRO A 477 -57.83 5.05 30.45
C PRO A 477 -57.52 3.81 31.39
N PRO A 478 -56.37 3.59 32.10
CA PRO A 478 -54.96 4.00 31.98
C PRO A 478 -53.92 2.84 32.03
N TYR A 479 -52.66 3.21 31.73
CA TYR A 479 -51.35 2.70 32.19
C TYR A 479 -51.30 1.67 33.34
N ARG A 480 -50.44 0.63 33.20
CA ARG A 480 -49.65 0.05 34.31
C ARG A 480 -48.31 -0.55 33.80
N SER A 481 -47.34 -0.42 34.70
CA SER A 481 -45.88 -0.54 34.60
C SER A 481 -45.32 -1.93 34.93
N GLU A 482 -44.09 -2.15 34.43
CA GLU A 482 -42.94 -2.92 34.95
C GLU A 482 -43.12 -4.35 35.51
N GLU A 483 -42.39 -5.34 34.98
CA GLU A 483 -41.11 -5.84 35.54
C GLU A 483 -40.53 -7.02 34.71
N ASP A 484 -39.20 -6.95 34.56
CA ASP A 484 -38.17 -8.00 34.39
C ASP A 484 -38.22 -9.06 33.29
N LEU A 485 -37.15 -9.09 32.47
CA LEU A 485 -36.25 -10.26 32.33
C LEU A 485 -34.98 -9.94 31.49
N SER A 486 -33.85 -10.01 32.18
CA SER A 486 -32.49 -10.45 31.76
C SER A 486 -32.07 -10.39 30.28
N VAL A 487 -30.99 -9.64 30.02
CA VAL A 487 -30.20 -9.61 28.77
C VAL A 487 -29.02 -10.58 28.84
N PRO A 488 -28.73 -11.33 27.76
CA PRO A 488 -27.34 -11.55 27.36
C PRO A 488 -27.05 -11.00 25.96
N ASP A 489 -25.77 -10.64 25.79
CA ASP A 489 -25.14 -9.92 24.69
C ASP A 489 -25.46 -10.43 23.28
N CYS A 490 -25.99 -9.53 22.44
CA CYS A 490 -26.05 -9.69 20.99
C CYS A 490 -24.87 -8.98 20.31
N LEU A 491 -24.18 -9.76 19.48
CA LEU A 491 -23.24 -9.38 18.43
C LEU A 491 -23.70 -8.13 17.66
N ARG A 492 -22.86 -7.09 17.65
CA ARG A 492 -22.94 -6.01 16.64
C ARG A 492 -22.51 -6.60 15.29
N PHE A 493 -23.46 -6.84 14.40
CA PHE A 493 -23.19 -7.06 12.98
C PHE A 493 -22.96 -5.71 12.29
N CYS A 494 -21.84 -5.62 11.55
CA CYS A 494 -21.60 -4.58 10.57
C CYS A 494 -22.33 -5.01 9.29
N GLU A 495 -23.44 -4.35 8.95
CA GLU A 495 -24.10 -4.50 7.65
C GLU A 495 -23.33 -3.65 6.62
N CYS A 496 -22.61 -4.29 5.70
CA CYS A 496 -22.25 -3.67 4.42
C CYS A 496 -23.48 -3.73 3.52
N GLY A 497 -24.22 -2.62 3.45
CA GLY A 497 -25.32 -2.44 2.52
C GLY A 497 -24.83 -2.08 1.12
N TYR A 498 -25.01 -2.98 0.16
CA TYR A 498 -25.37 -2.59 -1.20
C TYR A 498 -26.89 -2.72 -1.29
N GLY A 499 -27.57 -1.59 -1.49
CA GLY A 499 -29.02 -1.54 -1.58
C GLY A 499 -29.54 -2.16 -2.87
N PHE A 500 -30.33 -3.23 -2.74
CA PHE A 500 -31.64 -3.30 -3.38
C PHE A 500 -32.63 -3.86 -2.36
N CYS A 501 -33.68 -3.08 -2.11
CA CYS A 501 -34.70 -3.36 -1.12
C CYS A 501 -35.68 -4.42 -1.65
N SER A 502 -35.74 -5.60 -1.02
CA SER A 502 -36.99 -6.25 -0.59
C SER A 502 -36.69 -7.55 0.14
N GLY A 503 -37.23 -7.70 1.36
CA GLY A 503 -36.77 -8.64 2.37
C GLY A 503 -36.73 -10.11 1.95
N CYS A 504 -35.60 -10.75 2.23
CA CYS A 504 -35.43 -12.19 2.36
C CYS A 504 -34.41 -12.43 3.49
N ILE A 505 -34.85 -13.07 4.58
CA ILE A 505 -33.97 -13.57 5.63
C ILE A 505 -33.51 -14.95 5.17
N TYR A 506 -32.20 -15.14 4.96
CA TYR A 506 -31.61 -16.43 4.60
C TYR A 506 -31.12 -17.14 5.86
N PHE A 507 -31.58 -18.37 6.08
CA PHE A 507 -30.96 -19.31 7.00
C PHE A 507 -30.05 -20.24 6.19
N PHE A 508 -28.77 -20.29 6.52
CA PHE A 508 -27.86 -21.31 6.02
C PHE A 508 -27.99 -22.57 6.88
N LYS A 509 -28.13 -23.73 6.24
CA LYS A 509 -28.00 -25.04 6.87
C LYS A 509 -27.01 -25.88 6.11
#